data_AF-A0AAW2KKX6-F1
#
_entry.id   AF-A0AAW2KKX6-F1
#
_cell.length_a   1.000
_cell.length_b   1.000
_cell.length_c   1.000
_cell.angle_alpha   90.00
_cell.angle_beta   90.00
_cell.angle_gamma   90.00
#
_symmetry.space_group_name_H-M   'P 1'
#
loop_
_entity.id
_entity.type
_entity.pdbx_description
1 polymer ?
#
loop_
_entity_poly.entity_id
_entity_poly.type
_entity_poly.pdbx_seq_one_letter_code
_entity_poly.pdbx_strand_id
1 'polypeptide(L)'
;MLEEKAHFTLLNDLLSTINALMEKGLIFTSKGKTLITLGPTKSTMLFAQALLAKRLGKKRIIAETGAGQHGVATATVCARFGLQCVIYMGAQDMERQSLNVRAVHSGTATLKDATSEAIRDWVTNVESTHYILGSVAGPHPYPMMVREFHAVIGKETRKQALEKWGGKPDVLVACVGGGSNAMGLFHEFVDDKDVRLIGVEAAGFGLDSGKHAATLTKGGLEFCMEL
;
A
#
# COMPACT_ATOMS: atom_id res chain seq x y z
N MET A 1 8.58 -23.74 21.94
CA MET A 1 8.31 -22.85 23.09
C MET A 1 8.98 -21.46 23.02
N LEU A 2 10.23 -21.30 22.57
CA LEU A 2 10.84 -19.96 22.41
C LEU A 2 10.41 -19.26 21.10
N GLU A 3 10.28 -20.00 19.99
CA GLU A 3 9.81 -19.46 18.70
C GLU A 3 8.32 -19.04 18.73
N GLU A 4 7.46 -19.79 19.43
CA GLU A 4 6.04 -19.47 19.62
C GLU A 4 5.83 -18.18 20.40
N LYS A 5 6.63 -17.96 21.46
CA LYS A 5 6.58 -16.71 22.24
C LYS A 5 7.02 -15.51 21.41
N ALA A 6 8.06 -15.66 20.58
CA ALA A 6 8.50 -14.60 19.67
C ALA A 6 7.43 -14.27 18.61
N HIS A 7 6.74 -15.28 18.07
CA HIS A 7 5.62 -15.12 17.13
C HIS A 7 4.44 -14.35 17.76
N PHE A 8 4.10 -14.66 19.01
CA PHE A 8 3.01 -13.99 19.73
C PHE A 8 3.34 -12.52 20.02
N THR A 9 4.58 -12.21 20.41
CA THR A 9 5.04 -10.84 20.64
C THR A 9 5.06 -10.02 19.34
N LEU A 10 5.49 -10.62 18.23
CA LEU A 10 5.50 -9.97 16.91
C LEU A 10 4.10 -9.61 16.41
N LEU A 11 3.13 -10.50 16.62
CA LEU A 11 1.74 -10.28 16.23
C LEU A 11 1.09 -9.19 17.11
N ASN A 12 1.37 -9.18 18.41
CA ASN A 12 0.86 -8.17 19.34
C ASN A 12 1.48 -6.79 19.12
N ASP A 13 2.78 -6.71 18.82
CA ASP A 13 3.47 -5.47 18.44
C ASP A 13 2.93 -4.92 17.11
N LEU A 14 2.64 -5.81 16.16
CA LEU A 14 2.01 -5.46 14.89
C LEU A 14 0.59 -4.91 15.13
N LEU A 15 -0.25 -5.63 15.87
CA LEU A 15 -1.63 -5.21 16.16
C LEU A 15 -1.70 -3.90 16.95
N SER A 16 -0.83 -3.70 17.95
CA SER A 16 -0.77 -2.44 18.71
C SER A 16 -0.31 -1.25 17.87
N THR A 17 0.69 -1.44 17.00
CA THR A 17 1.16 -0.40 16.06
C THR A 17 0.09 -0.08 15.01
N ILE A 18 -0.61 -1.09 14.50
CA ILE A 18 -1.75 -0.92 13.59
C ILE A 18 -2.84 -0.10 14.27
N ASN A 19 -3.27 -0.48 15.48
CA ASN A 19 -4.32 0.22 16.21
C ASN A 19 -3.98 1.69 16.47
N ALA A 20 -2.74 1.99 16.89
CA ALA A 20 -2.28 3.36 17.15
C ALA A 20 -2.20 4.25 15.89
N LEU A 21 -1.88 3.66 14.72
CA LEU A 21 -1.87 4.38 13.43
C LEU A 21 -3.28 4.59 12.87
N MET A 22 -4.19 3.65 13.14
CA MET A 22 -5.56 3.64 12.63
C MET A 22 -6.47 4.66 13.34
N GLU A 23 -6.25 4.94 14.63
CA GLU A 23 -7.01 5.96 15.39
C GLU A 23 -6.94 7.37 14.79
N LYS A 24 -5.94 7.66 13.94
CA LYS A 24 -5.68 9.00 13.40
C LYS A 24 -6.08 9.17 11.92
N GLY A 25 -6.54 8.12 11.24
CA GLY A 25 -6.65 8.06 9.77
C GLY A 25 -8.06 8.12 9.16
N LEU A 26 -9.13 8.07 9.97
CA LEU A 26 -10.52 8.02 9.50
C LEU A 26 -11.26 9.32 9.81
N ILE A 27 -11.59 10.10 8.78
CA ILE A 27 -12.34 11.34 8.93
C ILE A 27 -13.82 11.06 8.65
N PHE A 28 -14.63 11.22 9.70
CA PHE A 28 -16.09 11.16 9.62
C PHE A 28 -16.65 12.56 9.39
N THR A 29 -17.38 12.78 8.29
CA THR A 29 -18.08 14.05 8.08
C THR A 29 -19.49 14.00 8.66
N SER A 30 -19.96 15.09 9.28
CA SER A 30 -21.26 15.13 9.99
C SER A 30 -22.47 15.38 9.08
N LYS A 31 -22.28 15.87 7.85
CA LYS A 31 -23.34 16.07 6.86
C LYS A 31 -23.37 14.88 5.89
N GLY A 32 -24.17 13.87 6.21
CA GLY A 32 -24.24 12.57 5.51
C GLY A 32 -23.24 11.57 6.08
N LYS A 33 -23.56 10.25 6.13
CA LYS A 33 -22.65 9.21 6.66
C LYS A 33 -21.52 8.92 5.66
N THR A 34 -20.80 9.96 5.26
CA THR A 34 -19.68 9.90 4.32
C THR A 34 -18.38 9.75 5.10
N LEU A 35 -17.53 8.84 4.62
CA LEU A 35 -16.18 8.63 5.14
C LEU A 35 -15.13 8.91 4.09
N ILE A 36 -14.07 9.60 4.52
CA ILE A 36 -12.91 9.92 3.70
C ILE A 36 -11.68 9.35 4.39
N THR A 37 -10.90 8.55 3.67
CA THR A 37 -9.56 8.16 4.09
C THR A 37 -8.52 8.98 3.34
N LEU A 38 -7.59 9.62 4.07
CA LEU A 38 -6.52 10.44 3.51
C LEU A 38 -5.17 9.76 3.70
N GLY A 39 -4.82 8.85 2.79
CA GLY A 39 -3.44 8.41 2.62
C GLY A 39 -2.98 7.27 3.55
N PRO A 40 -1.74 6.79 3.34
CA PRO A 40 -1.44 5.38 3.46
C PRO A 40 -1.24 4.86 4.88
N THR A 41 -1.98 3.81 5.22
CA THR A 41 -1.64 2.83 6.27
C THR A 41 -0.57 1.83 5.81
N LYS A 42 0.37 2.28 4.94
CA LYS A 42 1.39 1.44 4.28
C LYS A 42 2.15 0.57 5.29
N SER A 43 2.34 1.05 6.51
CA SER A 43 2.98 0.34 7.61
C SER A 43 2.44 -1.09 7.78
N THR A 44 1.12 -1.29 7.85
CA THR A 44 0.51 -2.60 8.12
C THR A 44 0.95 -3.65 7.10
N MET A 45 0.87 -3.31 5.81
CA MET A 45 1.28 -4.19 4.73
C MET A 45 2.79 -4.46 4.74
N LEU A 46 3.61 -3.44 5.02
CA LEU A 46 5.06 -3.59 5.06
C LEU A 46 5.49 -4.57 6.15
N PHE A 47 4.90 -4.45 7.34
CA PHE A 47 5.12 -5.40 8.43
C PHE A 47 4.67 -6.80 8.05
N ALA A 48 3.47 -6.95 7.47
CA ALA A 48 2.95 -8.25 7.07
C ALA A 48 3.84 -8.93 6.00
N GLN A 49 4.28 -8.20 4.98
CA GLN A 49 5.19 -8.71 3.96
C GLN A 49 6.59 -9.03 4.51
N ALA A 50 7.11 -8.23 5.45
CA ALA A 50 8.39 -8.53 6.08
C ALA A 50 8.32 -9.78 6.98
N LEU A 51 7.22 -9.96 7.71
CA LEU A 51 6.97 -11.20 8.48
C LEU A 51 6.82 -12.41 7.56
N LEU A 52 6.13 -12.25 6.43
CA LEU A 52 6.04 -13.28 5.40
C LEU A 52 7.43 -13.64 4.86
N ALA A 53 8.27 -12.65 4.54
CA ALA A 53 9.63 -12.88 4.09
C ALA A 53 10.45 -13.69 5.11
N LYS A 54 10.35 -13.38 6.41
CA LYS A 54 10.98 -14.16 7.48
C LYS A 54 10.46 -15.59 7.53
N ARG A 55 9.15 -15.78 7.44
CA ARG A 55 8.52 -17.11 7.42
C ARG A 55 8.97 -17.94 6.21
N LEU A 56 9.22 -17.29 5.08
CA LEU A 56 9.75 -17.90 3.87
C LEU A 56 11.29 -18.08 3.90
N GLY A 57 11.96 -17.75 5.00
CA GLY A 57 13.42 -17.86 5.14
C GLY A 57 14.22 -16.85 4.32
N LYS A 58 13.57 -15.82 3.75
CA LYS A 58 14.22 -14.78 2.95
C LYS A 58 14.98 -13.82 3.87
N LYS A 59 16.21 -13.48 3.47
CA LYS A 59 17.11 -12.61 4.24
C LYS A 59 17.24 -11.21 3.66
N ARG A 60 16.78 -11.04 2.43
CA ARG A 60 16.89 -9.82 1.65
C ARG A 60 15.52 -9.35 1.19
N ILE A 61 15.29 -8.05 1.31
CA ILE A 61 14.12 -7.34 0.84
C ILE A 61 14.56 -6.38 -0.26
N ILE A 62 13.76 -6.32 -1.30
CA ILE A 62 13.80 -5.22 -2.26
C ILE A 62 12.46 -4.50 -2.30
N ALA A 63 12.46 -3.23 -2.68
CA ALA A 63 11.25 -2.45 -2.94
C ALA A 63 11.53 -1.30 -3.92
N GLU A 64 10.49 -0.81 -4.59
CA GLU A 64 10.51 0.39 -5.43
C GLU A 64 9.95 1.60 -4.69
N THR A 65 10.38 2.81 -5.02
CA THR A 65 9.73 4.02 -4.51
C THR A 65 9.83 5.17 -5.50
N GLY A 66 8.78 5.98 -5.57
CA GLY A 66 8.78 7.26 -6.29
C GLY A 66 8.96 8.39 -5.28
N ALA A 67 7.88 8.82 -4.62
CA ALA A 67 7.89 9.88 -3.60
C ALA A 67 8.69 9.58 -2.31
N GLY A 68 9.39 8.45 -2.21
CA GLY A 68 10.23 8.09 -1.04
C GLY A 68 9.52 7.40 0.13
N GLN A 69 8.24 7.67 0.38
CA GLN A 69 7.53 7.16 1.57
C GLN A 69 7.55 5.62 1.71
N HIS A 70 7.30 4.90 0.61
CA HIS A 70 7.35 3.42 0.62
C HIS A 70 8.75 2.90 0.90
N GLY A 71 9.77 3.53 0.29
CA GLY A 71 11.17 3.19 0.51
C GLY A 71 11.60 3.37 1.96
N VAL A 72 11.30 4.53 2.56
CA VAL A 72 11.60 4.81 3.97
C VAL A 72 10.92 3.80 4.88
N ALA A 73 9.62 3.59 4.70
CA ALA A 73 8.87 2.69 5.56
C ALA A 73 9.35 1.22 5.42
N THR A 74 9.70 0.79 4.21
CA THR A 74 10.29 -0.54 3.97
C THR A 74 11.64 -0.68 4.67
N ALA A 75 12.52 0.32 4.56
CA ALA A 75 13.82 0.33 5.23
C ALA A 75 13.68 0.25 6.75
N THR A 76 12.75 1.01 7.34
CA THR A 76 12.46 0.97 8.78
C THR A 76 12.02 -0.42 9.24
N VAL A 77 11.11 -1.07 8.51
CA VAL A 77 10.64 -2.42 8.83
C VAL A 77 11.76 -3.45 8.69
N CYS A 78 12.59 -3.34 7.64
CA CYS A 78 13.74 -4.22 7.45
C CYS A 78 14.76 -4.09 8.58
N ALA A 79 15.07 -2.85 8.99
CA ALA A 79 15.96 -2.57 10.11
C ALA A 79 15.45 -3.21 11.42
N ARG A 80 14.14 -3.09 11.70
CA ARG A 80 13.50 -3.73 12.86
C ARG A 80 13.63 -5.26 12.85
N PHE A 81 13.60 -5.87 11.67
CA PHE A 81 13.56 -7.33 11.53
C PHE A 81 14.91 -7.99 11.20
N GLY A 82 15.98 -7.20 11.07
CA GLY A 82 17.31 -7.70 10.70
C GLY A 82 17.37 -8.21 9.26
N LEU A 83 16.57 -7.62 8.36
CA LEU A 83 16.55 -7.97 6.93
C LEU A 83 17.43 -7.00 6.14
N GLN A 84 18.21 -7.51 5.19
CA GLN A 84 18.93 -6.67 4.23
C GLN A 84 17.89 -5.95 3.35
N CYS A 85 18.06 -4.65 3.09
CA CYS A 85 17.10 -3.87 2.33
C CYS A 85 17.78 -3.15 1.16
N VAL A 86 17.19 -3.25 -0.03
CA VAL A 86 17.59 -2.48 -1.21
C VAL A 86 16.36 -1.76 -1.77
N ILE A 87 16.44 -0.44 -1.85
CA ILE A 87 15.37 0.40 -2.39
C ILE A 87 15.77 0.90 -3.77
N TYR A 88 14.92 0.67 -4.76
CA TYR A 88 15.04 1.20 -6.12
C TYR A 88 14.23 2.48 -6.25
N MET A 89 14.83 3.53 -6.78
CA MET A 89 14.19 4.83 -6.98
C MET A 89 14.65 5.45 -8.29
N GLY A 90 13.73 6.01 -9.06
CA GLY A 90 14.06 6.70 -10.30
C GLY A 90 14.94 7.92 -10.04
N ALA A 91 15.97 8.14 -10.86
CA ALA A 91 16.89 9.26 -10.65
C ALA A 91 16.20 10.63 -10.66
N GLN A 92 15.14 10.81 -11.48
CA GLN A 92 14.35 12.05 -11.47
C GLN A 92 13.54 12.22 -10.18
N ASP A 93 13.12 11.13 -9.55
CA ASP A 93 12.42 11.17 -8.27
C ASP A 93 13.41 11.48 -7.12
N MET A 94 14.68 11.08 -7.24
CA MET A 94 15.74 11.33 -6.25
C MET A 94 16.16 12.80 -6.14
N GLU A 95 16.17 13.57 -7.23
CA GLU A 95 16.49 15.01 -7.18
C GLU A 95 15.56 15.78 -6.23
N ARG A 96 14.37 15.24 -5.97
CA ARG A 96 13.37 15.83 -5.07
C ARG A 96 13.47 15.32 -3.64
N GLN A 97 14.20 14.22 -3.38
CA GLN A 97 14.23 13.52 -2.09
C GLN A 97 15.58 12.76 -1.89
N SER A 98 16.44 13.23 -0.98
CA SER A 98 17.74 12.59 -0.68
C SER A 98 17.63 11.48 0.37
N LEU A 99 17.68 10.22 -0.05
CA LEU A 99 17.71 9.04 0.83
C LEU A 99 18.76 8.02 0.31
N ASN A 100 19.22 7.10 1.16
CA ASN A 100 20.11 6.00 0.75
C ASN A 100 19.35 4.99 -0.13
N VAL A 101 19.27 5.26 -1.44
CA VAL A 101 18.53 4.47 -2.44
C VAL A 101 19.42 4.16 -3.65
N ARG A 102 19.10 3.08 -4.39
CA ARG A 102 19.71 2.80 -5.70
C ARG A 102 19.01 3.60 -6.77
N ALA A 103 19.76 4.50 -7.41
CA ALA A 103 19.28 5.32 -8.52
C ALA A 103 19.06 4.48 -9.78
N VAL A 104 17.89 4.61 -10.38
CA VAL A 104 17.54 4.01 -11.67
C VAL A 104 17.53 5.10 -12.73
N HIS A 105 18.48 5.02 -13.67
CA HIS A 105 18.65 5.98 -14.75
C HIS A 105 18.05 5.52 -16.08
N SER A 106 17.56 4.28 -16.16
CA SER A 106 16.96 3.73 -17.37
C SER A 106 15.61 4.39 -17.68
N GLY A 107 15.27 4.47 -18.97
CA GLY A 107 13.96 4.92 -19.42
C GLY A 107 13.67 6.37 -19.04
N THR A 108 12.52 6.62 -18.43
CA THR A 108 12.13 7.94 -17.91
C THR A 108 12.76 8.27 -16.55
N ALA A 109 13.46 7.31 -15.93
CA ALA A 109 14.05 7.42 -14.60
C ALA A 109 13.03 7.83 -13.51
N THR A 110 11.84 7.24 -13.55
CA THR A 110 10.76 7.44 -12.57
C THR A 110 10.33 6.12 -11.89
N LEU A 111 9.31 6.16 -11.01
CA LEU A 111 8.71 4.99 -10.35
C LEU A 111 8.48 3.78 -11.28
N LYS A 112 8.03 3.98 -12.53
CA LYS A 112 7.82 2.87 -13.48
C LYS A 112 9.12 2.11 -13.76
N ASP A 113 10.20 2.85 -13.98
CA ASP A 113 11.51 2.28 -14.27
C ASP A 113 12.08 1.61 -13.01
N ALA A 114 11.92 2.25 -11.84
CA ALA A 114 12.30 1.65 -10.56
C ALA A 114 11.58 0.32 -10.27
N THR A 115 10.29 0.23 -10.59
CA THR A 115 9.50 -1.01 -10.48
C THR A 115 10.07 -2.10 -11.38
N SER A 116 10.43 -1.74 -12.62
CA SER A 116 10.98 -2.68 -13.61
C SER A 116 12.33 -3.25 -13.16
N GLU A 117 13.20 -2.41 -12.62
CA GLU A 117 14.49 -2.85 -12.07
C GLU A 117 14.35 -3.69 -10.80
N ALA A 118 13.41 -3.34 -9.91
CA ALA A 118 13.11 -4.16 -8.75
C ALA A 118 12.63 -5.57 -9.17
N ILE A 119 11.73 -5.68 -10.15
CA ILE A 119 11.28 -6.98 -10.65
C ILE A 119 12.44 -7.77 -11.28
N ARG A 120 13.32 -7.14 -12.07
CA ARG A 120 14.49 -7.81 -12.67
C ARG A 120 15.44 -8.37 -11.60
N ASP A 121 15.71 -7.59 -10.56
CA ASP A 121 16.49 -8.05 -9.40
C ASP A 121 15.80 -9.23 -8.72
N TRP A 122 14.50 -9.12 -8.44
CA TRP A 122 13.74 -10.17 -7.77
C TRP A 122 13.79 -11.50 -8.51
N VAL A 123 13.56 -11.49 -9.82
CA VAL A 123 13.60 -12.70 -10.65
C VAL A 123 14.98 -13.35 -10.60
N THR A 124 16.05 -12.56 -10.57
CA THR A 124 17.43 -13.05 -10.50
C THR A 124 17.78 -13.61 -9.11
N ASN A 125 17.17 -13.10 -8.05
CA ASN A 125 17.52 -13.40 -6.66
C ASN A 125 16.37 -14.05 -5.86
N VAL A 126 15.43 -14.71 -6.54
CA VAL A 126 14.15 -15.18 -5.97
C VAL A 126 14.31 -16.10 -4.77
N GLU A 127 15.39 -16.89 -4.71
CA GLU A 127 15.65 -17.83 -3.62
C GLU A 127 15.94 -17.13 -2.29
N SER A 128 16.66 -16.01 -2.32
CA SER A 128 17.13 -15.29 -1.14
C SER A 128 16.33 -14.02 -0.82
N THR A 129 15.57 -13.52 -1.81
CA THR A 129 14.96 -12.18 -1.82
C THR A 129 13.44 -12.24 -1.85
N HIS A 130 12.80 -11.45 -0.98
CA HIS A 130 11.38 -11.12 -1.08
C HIS A 130 11.22 -9.70 -1.63
N TYR A 131 10.29 -9.51 -2.57
CA TYR A 131 9.98 -8.20 -3.12
C TYR A 131 8.76 -7.62 -2.40
N ILE A 132 8.92 -6.47 -1.75
CA ILE A 132 7.81 -5.74 -1.13
C ILE A 132 7.26 -4.71 -2.13
N LEU A 133 6.27 -5.15 -2.91
CA LEU A 133 5.52 -4.28 -3.81
C LEU A 133 4.62 -3.30 -3.03
N GLY A 134 4.65 -2.02 -3.39
CA GLY A 134 4.05 -0.94 -2.60
C GLY A 134 2.58 -0.63 -2.84
N SER A 135 1.88 -1.37 -3.70
CA SER A 135 0.47 -1.14 -4.03
C SER A 135 -0.26 -2.39 -4.54
N VAL A 136 -1.58 -2.29 -4.76
CA VAL A 136 -2.41 -3.37 -5.35
C VAL A 136 -2.20 -3.35 -6.86
N ALA A 137 -1.04 -3.84 -7.27
CA ALA A 137 -0.62 -3.91 -8.66
C ALA A 137 0.29 -5.12 -8.85
N GLY A 138 0.86 -5.26 -10.05
CA GLY A 138 1.82 -6.31 -10.36
C GLY A 138 1.17 -7.68 -10.54
N PRO A 139 1.99 -8.73 -10.71
CA PRO A 139 1.48 -10.08 -11.00
C PRO A 139 0.83 -10.70 -9.76
N HIS A 140 -0.05 -11.66 -9.98
CA HIS A 140 -0.48 -12.57 -8.92
C HIS A 140 0.75 -13.16 -8.19
N PRO A 141 0.75 -13.26 -6.85
CA PRO A 141 -0.35 -13.01 -5.92
C PRO A 141 -0.40 -11.59 -5.31
N TYR A 142 0.39 -10.62 -5.80
CA TYR A 142 0.53 -9.33 -5.14
C TYR A 142 -0.77 -8.53 -4.99
N PRO A 143 -1.64 -8.38 -6.01
CA PRO A 143 -2.87 -7.63 -5.84
C PRO A 143 -3.74 -8.16 -4.68
N MET A 144 -3.96 -9.49 -4.65
CA MET A 144 -4.73 -10.15 -3.59
C MET A 144 -4.04 -10.00 -2.23
N MET A 145 -2.74 -10.31 -2.14
CA MET A 145 -2.00 -10.25 -0.88
C MET A 145 -1.99 -8.84 -0.29
N VAL A 146 -1.75 -7.82 -1.13
CA VAL A 146 -1.71 -6.42 -0.69
C VAL A 146 -3.10 -5.94 -0.25
N ARG A 147 -4.16 -6.34 -0.96
CA ARG A 147 -5.55 -6.09 -0.55
C ARG A 147 -5.82 -6.68 0.83
N GLU A 148 -5.50 -7.96 1.04
CA GLU A 148 -5.71 -8.63 2.33
C GLU A 148 -4.98 -7.93 3.47
N PHE A 149 -3.73 -7.49 3.25
CA PHE A 149 -2.99 -6.74 4.27
C PHE A 149 -3.53 -5.32 4.52
N HIS A 150 -4.31 -4.76 3.61
CA HIS A 150 -5.02 -3.50 3.82
C HIS A 150 -6.47 -3.69 4.29
N ALA A 151 -7.02 -4.91 4.31
CA ALA A 151 -8.42 -5.17 4.64
C ALA A 151 -8.83 -4.74 6.06
N VAL A 152 -7.85 -4.55 6.95
CA VAL A 152 -8.09 -3.99 8.29
C VAL A 152 -8.73 -2.59 8.22
N ILE A 153 -8.49 -1.83 7.15
CA ILE A 153 -9.07 -0.49 6.97
C ILE A 153 -10.59 -0.57 6.90
N GLY A 154 -11.12 -1.41 6.01
CA GLY A 154 -12.56 -1.61 5.87
C GLY A 154 -13.19 -2.19 7.14
N LYS A 155 -12.56 -3.20 7.75
CA LYS A 155 -13.06 -3.85 8.97
C LYS A 155 -13.21 -2.86 10.13
N GLU A 156 -12.16 -2.07 10.41
CA GLU A 156 -12.21 -1.05 11.45
C GLU A 156 -13.20 0.06 11.09
N THR A 157 -13.27 0.43 9.81
CA THR A 157 -14.26 1.41 9.34
C THR A 157 -15.69 0.98 9.63
N ARG A 158 -16.05 -0.28 9.33
CA ARG A 158 -17.38 -0.83 9.62
C ARG A 158 -17.68 -0.81 11.11
N LYS A 159 -16.72 -1.28 11.92
CA LYS A 159 -16.84 -1.30 13.38
C LYS A 159 -17.06 0.10 13.95
N GLN A 160 -16.22 1.06 13.58
CA GLN A 160 -16.31 2.44 14.07
C GLN A 160 -17.58 3.15 13.56
N ALA A 161 -18.01 2.88 12.33
CA ALA A 161 -19.27 3.42 11.79
C ALA A 161 -20.48 2.88 12.57
N LEU A 162 -20.49 1.58 12.91
CA LEU A 162 -21.53 0.98 13.73
C LEU A 162 -21.56 1.60 15.13
N GLU A 163 -20.41 1.77 15.78
CA GLU A 163 -20.31 2.40 17.10
C GLU A 163 -20.77 3.87 17.10
N LYS A 164 -20.47 4.62 16.03
CA LYS A 164 -20.74 6.06 15.95
C LYS A 164 -22.13 6.42 15.42
N TRP A 165 -22.65 5.63 14.48
CA TRP A 165 -23.87 5.94 13.72
C TRP A 165 -24.93 4.85 13.81
N GLY A 166 -24.67 3.73 14.49
CA GLY A 166 -25.59 2.60 14.56
C GLY A 166 -25.75 1.86 13.23
N GLY A 167 -24.82 2.02 12.28
CA GLY A 167 -24.89 1.35 10.99
C GLY A 167 -23.70 1.64 10.08
N LYS A 168 -23.80 1.18 8.83
CA LYS A 168 -22.78 1.39 7.80
C LYS A 168 -22.79 2.82 7.22
N PRO A 169 -21.69 3.25 6.60
CA PRO A 169 -21.60 4.52 5.86
C PRO A 169 -22.51 4.51 4.63
N ASP A 170 -22.98 5.68 4.18
CA ASP A 170 -23.72 5.81 2.91
C ASP A 170 -22.73 5.91 1.72
N VAL A 171 -21.57 6.53 1.97
CA VAL A 171 -20.54 6.81 0.96
C VAL A 171 -19.15 6.59 1.54
N LEU A 172 -18.31 5.89 0.79
CA LEU A 172 -16.88 5.72 1.06
C LEU A 172 -16.07 6.39 -0.04
N VAL A 173 -15.10 7.22 0.35
CA VAL A 173 -14.22 7.94 -0.58
C VAL A 173 -12.76 7.65 -0.27
N ALA A 174 -12.00 7.27 -1.29
CA ALA A 174 -10.57 6.98 -1.18
C ALA A 174 -9.80 7.49 -2.41
N CYS A 175 -8.55 7.93 -2.21
CA CYS A 175 -7.70 8.32 -3.33
C CYS A 175 -7.14 7.09 -4.05
N VAL A 176 -7.04 7.16 -5.38
CA VAL A 176 -6.57 6.07 -6.24
C VAL A 176 -5.32 6.52 -6.99
N GLY A 177 -4.17 6.10 -6.46
CA GLY A 177 -2.92 5.97 -7.22
C GLY A 177 -2.78 4.53 -7.69
N GLY A 178 -2.00 3.72 -6.97
CA GLY A 178 -1.99 2.25 -7.16
C GLY A 178 -3.10 1.49 -6.40
N GLY A 179 -4.07 2.21 -5.82
CA GLY A 179 -5.32 1.62 -5.31
C GLY A 179 -5.30 0.92 -3.94
N SER A 180 -4.15 0.72 -3.28
CA SER A 180 -4.11 -0.14 -2.08
C SER A 180 -4.95 0.31 -0.88
N ASN A 181 -4.99 1.61 -0.61
CA ASN A 181 -5.84 2.17 0.46
C ASN A 181 -7.33 2.04 0.10
N ALA A 182 -7.69 2.32 -1.16
CA ALA A 182 -9.05 2.22 -1.67
C ALA A 182 -9.55 0.78 -1.61
N MET A 183 -8.76 -0.19 -2.08
CA MET A 183 -9.09 -1.61 -2.00
C MET A 183 -9.24 -2.11 -0.56
N GLY A 184 -8.34 -1.69 0.33
CA GLY A 184 -8.45 -2.04 1.75
C GLY A 184 -9.71 -1.51 2.43
N LEU A 185 -10.18 -0.32 2.03
CA LEU A 185 -11.43 0.27 2.50
C LEU A 185 -12.66 -0.39 1.85
N PHE A 186 -12.67 -0.50 0.53
CA PHE A 186 -13.84 -0.88 -0.25
C PHE A 186 -14.16 -2.37 -0.18
N HIS A 187 -13.15 -3.23 -0.06
CA HIS A 187 -13.35 -4.68 -0.07
C HIS A 187 -14.32 -5.16 1.01
N GLU A 188 -14.30 -4.56 2.20
CA GLU A 188 -15.23 -4.89 3.28
C GLU A 188 -16.70 -4.56 2.93
N PHE A 189 -16.95 -3.61 2.02
CA PHE A 189 -18.28 -3.09 1.69
C PHE A 189 -18.74 -3.43 0.25
N VAL A 190 -17.99 -4.25 -0.49
CA VAL A 190 -18.28 -4.56 -1.90
C VAL A 190 -19.65 -5.23 -2.11
N ASP A 191 -20.13 -5.95 -1.11
CA ASP A 191 -21.44 -6.61 -1.13
C ASP A 191 -22.58 -5.73 -0.62
N ASP A 192 -22.27 -4.59 0.03
CA ASP A 192 -23.27 -3.63 0.49
C ASP A 192 -23.71 -2.72 -0.67
N LYS A 193 -24.73 -3.15 -1.44
CA LYS A 193 -25.17 -2.48 -2.69
C LYS A 193 -25.72 -1.06 -2.52
N ASP A 194 -26.08 -0.68 -1.31
CA ASP A 194 -26.53 0.65 -0.90
C ASP A 194 -25.38 1.59 -0.49
N VAL A 195 -24.15 1.08 -0.35
CA VAL A 195 -22.96 1.87 -0.02
C VAL A 195 -22.29 2.33 -1.32
N ARG A 196 -22.13 3.63 -1.49
CA ARG A 196 -21.46 4.20 -2.67
C ARG A 196 -19.95 4.21 -2.47
N LEU A 197 -19.21 3.57 -3.37
CA LEU A 197 -17.75 3.51 -3.35
C LEU A 197 -17.17 4.48 -4.38
N ILE A 198 -16.39 5.47 -3.95
CA ILE A 198 -15.86 6.55 -4.80
C ILE A 198 -14.33 6.57 -4.75
N GLY A 199 -13.71 6.14 -5.85
CA GLY A 199 -12.27 6.32 -6.08
C GLY A 199 -11.95 7.68 -6.70
N VAL A 200 -10.97 8.39 -6.16
CA VAL A 200 -10.56 9.73 -6.63
C VAL A 200 -9.13 9.69 -7.19
N GLU A 201 -8.97 9.89 -8.49
CA GLU A 201 -7.66 9.96 -9.14
C GLU A 201 -7.13 11.40 -9.27
N ALA A 202 -5.82 11.55 -9.44
CA ALA A 202 -5.20 12.87 -9.57
C ALA A 202 -5.37 13.45 -10.99
N ALA A 203 -6.15 14.53 -11.10
CA ALA A 203 -6.37 15.25 -12.36
C ALA A 203 -5.14 16.08 -12.83
N GLY A 204 -4.11 16.22 -12.00
CA GLY A 204 -2.90 16.97 -12.34
C GLY A 204 -3.21 18.41 -12.78
N PHE A 205 -2.75 18.80 -13.98
CA PHE A 205 -3.01 20.11 -14.57
C PHE A 205 -4.36 20.20 -15.32
N GLY A 206 -5.26 19.25 -15.05
CA GLY A 206 -6.55 19.11 -15.73
C GLY A 206 -6.54 17.90 -16.67
N LEU A 207 -7.70 17.25 -16.80
CA LEU A 207 -7.83 15.99 -17.56
C LEU A 207 -7.53 16.14 -19.05
N ASP A 208 -7.74 17.32 -19.62
CA ASP A 208 -7.50 17.58 -21.05
C ASP A 208 -6.08 18.07 -21.34
N SER A 209 -5.27 18.31 -20.30
CA SER A 209 -3.89 18.79 -20.45
C SER A 209 -2.90 17.69 -20.89
N GLY A 210 -3.30 16.42 -20.83
CA GLY A 210 -2.41 15.26 -20.96
C GLY A 210 -1.42 15.11 -19.79
N LYS A 211 -1.46 15.99 -18.79
CA LYS A 211 -0.58 15.98 -17.59
C LYS A 211 -1.40 15.66 -16.34
N HIS A 212 -1.91 14.43 -16.27
CA HIS A 212 -2.67 13.89 -15.15
C HIS A 212 -2.19 12.47 -14.77
N ALA A 213 -2.69 11.93 -13.67
CA ALA A 213 -2.50 10.52 -13.28
C ALA A 213 -3.84 9.77 -13.15
N ALA A 214 -4.90 10.27 -13.80
CA ALA A 214 -6.23 9.66 -13.86
C ALA A 214 -6.29 8.50 -14.88
N THR A 215 -5.69 7.37 -14.52
CA THR A 215 -5.50 6.21 -15.41
C THR A 215 -6.81 5.48 -15.67
N LEU A 216 -7.69 5.35 -14.67
CA LEU A 216 -9.00 4.72 -14.83
C LEU A 216 -9.98 5.61 -15.59
N THR A 217 -9.85 6.93 -15.44
CA THR A 217 -10.74 7.91 -16.09
C THR A 217 -10.36 8.15 -17.56
N LYS A 218 -9.06 8.22 -17.88
CA LYS A 218 -8.55 8.65 -19.20
C LYS A 218 -7.55 7.68 -19.84
N GLY A 219 -7.14 6.62 -19.15
CA GLY A 219 -6.21 5.60 -19.68
C GLY A 219 -6.91 4.58 -20.59
N GLY A 220 -6.11 3.82 -21.35
CA GLY A 220 -6.56 2.69 -22.15
C GLY A 220 -6.73 1.40 -21.33
N LEU A 221 -7.44 0.42 -21.92
CA LEU A 221 -7.98 -0.85 -21.39
C LEU A 221 -7.03 -1.85 -20.67
N GLU A 222 -5.88 -1.45 -20.11
CA GLU A 222 -4.92 -2.37 -19.48
C GLU A 222 -4.93 -2.37 -17.94
N PHE A 223 -5.85 -1.66 -17.28
CA PHE A 223 -5.95 -1.65 -15.82
C PHE A 223 -7.13 -2.48 -15.32
N CYS A 224 -6.83 -3.64 -14.72
CA CYS A 224 -7.80 -4.45 -14.00
C CYS A 224 -7.76 -4.08 -12.51
N MET A 225 -8.74 -3.30 -12.05
CA MET A 225 -9.13 -3.36 -10.64
C MET A 225 -10.13 -4.50 -10.51
N GLU A 226 -9.63 -5.71 -10.23
CA GLU A 226 -10.51 -6.79 -9.76
C GLU A 226 -10.96 -6.43 -8.33
N LEU A 227 -12.22 -6.03 -8.21
CA LEU A 227 -12.93 -5.91 -6.94
C LEU A 227 -13.47 -7.29 -6.53
#